data_AF-A0A150PFY6-F1
#
_entry.id   AF-A0A150PFY6-F1
#
_cell.length_a   1.000
_cell.length_b   1.000
_cell.length_c   1.000
_cell.angle_alpha   90.00
_cell.angle_beta   90.00
_cell.angle_gamma   90.00
#
_symmetry.space_group_name_H-M   'P 1'
#
loop_
_entity.id
_entity.type
_entity.pdbx_description
1 polymer ?
#
loop_
_entity_poly.entity_id
_entity_poly.type
_entity_poly.pdbx_seq_one_letter_code
_entity_poly.pdbx_strand_id
1 'polypeptide(L)'
;MEDDVTGAPRNAGNAARDAAEIRGRIAACFSLAELRRFAQELGVPDIPWDQGIKGAAHELVRRFEQRRELWSLVEHLRAVRPLVEWPDLRTVPPASSVG
;
A
#
# COMPACT_ATOMS: atom_id res chain seq x y z
N MET A 1 -18.02 18.90 -32.90
CA MET A 1 -17.82 19.61 -31.63
C MET A 1 -16.82 18.78 -30.90
N GLU A 2 -15.62 19.31 -30.76
CA GLU A 2 -14.43 18.58 -30.36
C GLU A 2 -14.55 17.96 -28.96
N ASP A 3 -14.38 16.64 -28.86
CA ASP A 3 -14.07 15.95 -27.61
C ASP A 3 -12.55 15.87 -27.46
N ASP A 4 -11.92 17.02 -27.17
CA ASP A 4 -10.49 17.13 -26.89
C ASP A 4 -10.23 17.04 -25.38
N VAL A 5 -9.39 16.06 -25.03
CA VAL A 5 -8.40 16.04 -23.93
C VAL A 5 -8.92 16.42 -22.52
N THR A 6 -8.97 15.51 -21.56
CA THR A 6 -7.78 15.20 -20.73
C THR A 6 -8.09 13.98 -19.86
N GLY A 7 -7.56 12.82 -20.24
CA GLY A 7 -7.50 11.65 -19.38
C GLY A 7 -6.48 11.85 -18.26
N ALA A 8 -6.83 12.60 -17.22
CA ALA A 8 -6.03 12.73 -16.00
C ALA A 8 -5.96 11.39 -15.22
N PRO A 9 -4.90 11.13 -14.45
CA PRO A 9 -4.47 9.79 -14.04
C PRO A 9 -5.35 9.23 -12.90
N ARG A 10 -6.52 8.74 -13.26
CA ARG A 10 -7.46 8.04 -12.36
C ARG A 10 -6.78 6.91 -11.57
N ASN A 11 -5.73 6.32 -12.16
CA ASN A 11 -4.94 5.25 -11.57
C ASN A 11 -4.03 5.72 -10.41
N ALA A 12 -3.41 6.90 -10.52
CA ALA A 12 -2.52 7.44 -9.48
C ALA A 12 -3.28 7.97 -8.26
N GLY A 13 -4.46 8.58 -8.48
CA GLY A 13 -5.36 9.00 -7.41
C GLY A 13 -5.90 7.83 -6.58
N ASN A 14 -6.05 6.66 -7.19
CA ASN A 14 -6.42 5.44 -6.49
C ASN A 14 -5.27 4.93 -5.60
N ALA A 15 -4.06 4.81 -6.16
CA ALA A 15 -2.89 4.32 -5.44
C ALA A 15 -2.55 5.16 -4.18
N ALA A 16 -2.62 6.48 -4.27
CA ALA A 16 -2.37 7.35 -3.12
C ALA A 16 -3.42 7.20 -2.00
N ARG A 17 -4.69 6.99 -2.40
CA ARG A 17 -5.79 6.70 -1.47
C ARG A 17 -5.61 5.33 -0.83
N ASP A 18 -5.29 4.32 -1.62
CA ASP A 18 -4.99 2.96 -1.17
C ASP A 18 -3.83 2.97 -0.17
N ALA A 19 -2.75 3.68 -0.47
CA ALA A 19 -1.61 3.85 0.43
C ALA A 19 -2.02 4.53 1.74
N ALA A 20 -2.88 5.55 1.72
CA ALA A 20 -3.40 6.18 2.94
C ALA A 20 -4.20 5.19 3.79
N GLU A 21 -5.04 4.39 3.15
CA GLU A 21 -5.86 3.38 3.81
C GLU A 21 -5.02 2.25 4.43
N ILE A 22 -4.02 1.74 3.70
CA ILE A 22 -3.06 0.74 4.21
C ILE A 22 -2.32 1.29 5.43
N ARG A 23 -1.80 2.53 5.36
CA ARG A 23 -1.11 3.19 6.49
C ARG A 23 -1.99 3.25 7.74
N GLY A 24 -3.26 3.64 7.57
CA GLY A 24 -4.23 3.71 8.66
C GLY A 24 -4.48 2.34 9.30
N ARG A 25 -4.67 1.31 8.48
CA ARG A 25 -4.90 -0.06 8.97
C ARG A 25 -3.69 -0.66 9.68
N ILE A 26 -2.48 -0.45 9.15
CA ILE A 26 -1.25 -0.87 9.82
C ILE A 26 -1.15 -0.22 11.20
N ALA A 27 -1.32 1.11 11.27
CA ALA A 27 -1.21 1.84 12.53
C ALA A 27 -2.28 1.46 13.57
N ALA A 28 -3.43 0.92 13.14
CA ALA A 28 -4.49 0.46 14.02
C ALA A 28 -4.34 -1.02 14.45
N CYS A 29 -3.78 -1.88 13.59
CA CYS A 29 -3.78 -3.34 13.80
C CYS A 29 -2.43 -3.92 14.24
N PHE A 30 -1.36 -3.12 14.17
CA PHE A 30 -0.03 -3.51 14.59
C PHE A 30 0.41 -2.72 15.81
N SER A 31 1.25 -3.32 16.64
CA SER A 31 2.11 -2.61 17.59
C SER A 31 3.42 -2.19 16.91
N LEU A 32 4.12 -1.20 17.47
CA LEU A 32 5.42 -0.75 16.93
C LEU A 32 6.44 -1.90 16.82
N ALA A 33 6.48 -2.78 17.83
CA ALA A 33 7.37 -3.93 17.84
C ALA A 33 7.02 -4.98 16.77
N GLU A 34 5.72 -5.20 16.53
CA GLU A 34 5.23 -6.12 15.49
C GLU A 34 5.54 -5.57 14.10
N LEU A 35 5.29 -4.28 13.88
CA LEU A 35 5.63 -3.60 12.63
C LEU A 35 7.13 -3.67 12.33
N ARG A 36 7.97 -3.56 13.37
CA ARG A 36 9.43 -3.68 13.23
C ARG A 36 9.87 -5.08 12.82
N ARG A 37 9.30 -6.12 13.43
CA ARG A 37 9.57 -7.51 13.03
C ARG A 37 9.12 -7.76 11.60
N PHE A 38 7.91 -7.33 11.26
CA PHE A 38 7.36 -7.44 9.92
C PHE A 38 8.23 -6.73 8.87
N ALA A 39 8.67 -5.50 9.15
CA ALA A 39 9.57 -4.77 8.25
C ALA A 39 10.92 -5.47 8.05
N GLN A 40 11.44 -6.13 9.08
CA GLN A 40 12.67 -6.94 8.97
C GLN A 40 12.46 -8.20 8.11
N GLU A 41 11.34 -8.89 8.29
CA GLU A 41 10.97 -10.06 7.46
C GLU A 41 10.81 -9.70 5.98
N LEU A 42 10.30 -8.50 5.70
CA LEU A 42 10.19 -7.95 4.35
C LEU A 42 11.51 -7.42 3.78
N GLY A 43 12.61 -7.45 4.54
CA GLY A 43 13.90 -6.91 4.11
C GLY A 43 13.93 -5.38 4.00
N VAL A 44 13.13 -4.68 4.81
CA VAL A 44 13.08 -3.20 4.88
C VAL A 44 13.56 -2.72 6.27
N PRO A 45 14.85 -2.85 6.60
CA PRO A 45 15.37 -2.50 7.93
C PRO A 45 15.47 -0.98 8.17
N ASP A 46 15.54 -0.19 7.10
CA ASP A 46 15.88 1.24 7.14
C ASP A 46 14.65 2.14 7.40
N ILE A 47 13.77 1.76 8.33
CA ILE A 47 12.58 2.58 8.65
C ILE A 47 12.91 3.49 9.83
N PRO A 48 12.63 4.80 9.76
CA PRO A 48 12.78 5.70 10.90
C PRO A 48 11.69 5.41 11.94
N TRP A 49 12.09 4.80 13.06
CA TRP A 49 11.17 4.45 14.15
C TRP A 49 10.89 5.59 15.13
N ASP A 50 11.64 6.69 15.04
CA ASP A 50 11.54 7.86 15.92
C ASP A 50 10.16 8.54 15.86
N GLN A 51 9.52 8.50 14.68
CA GLN A 51 8.19 9.06 14.44
C GLN A 51 7.04 8.15 14.92
N GLY A 52 7.36 7.09 15.66
CA GLY A 52 6.39 6.11 16.15
C GLY A 52 5.71 5.30 15.04
N ILE A 53 4.61 4.63 15.39
CA ILE A 53 3.97 3.66 14.48
C ILE A 53 3.41 4.30 13.21
N LYS A 54 2.87 5.52 13.32
CA LYS A 54 2.29 6.23 12.17
C LYS A 54 3.38 6.61 11.15
N GLY A 55 4.52 7.12 11.61
CA GLY A 55 5.65 7.44 10.73
C GLY A 55 6.30 6.20 10.14
N ALA A 56 6.46 5.14 10.93
CA ALA A 56 6.98 3.86 10.45
C ALA A 56 6.07 3.21 9.40
N ALA A 57 4.76 3.19 9.63
CA ALA A 57 3.78 2.69 8.66
C ALA A 57 3.78 3.54 7.38
N HIS A 58 3.92 4.87 7.54
CA HIS A 58 4.03 5.78 6.42
C HIS A 58 5.23 5.45 5.53
N GLU A 59 6.41 5.31 6.12
CA GLU A 59 7.62 5.05 5.34
C GLU A 59 7.62 3.64 4.73
N LEU A 60 7.12 2.64 5.47
CA LEU A 60 6.94 1.29 4.93
C LEU A 60 6.12 1.33 3.65
N VAL A 61 4.91 1.90 3.71
CA VAL A 61 4.00 1.96 2.55
C VAL A 61 4.60 2.80 1.43
N ARG A 62 5.23 3.94 1.73
CA ARG A 62 5.88 4.80 0.74
C ARG A 62 6.98 4.07 -0.04
N ARG A 63 7.76 3.19 0.60
CA ARG A 63 8.79 2.41 -0.09
C ARG A 63 8.19 1.41 -1.08
N PHE A 64 7.14 0.70 -0.70
CA PHE A 64 6.44 -0.22 -1.59
C PHE A 64 5.69 0.52 -2.70
N GLU A 65 5.15 1.71 -2.43
CA GLU A 65 4.56 2.59 -3.44
C GLU A 65 5.59 3.02 -4.49
N GLN A 66 6.78 3.47 -4.07
CA GLN A 66 7.86 3.85 -4.98
C GLN A 66 8.31 2.71 -5.90
N ARG A 67 8.27 1.47 -5.40
CA ARG A 67 8.59 0.25 -6.18
C ARG A 67 7.42 -0.28 -6.99
N ARG A 68 6.21 0.30 -6.85
CA ARG A 68 4.94 -0.21 -7.40
C ARG A 68 4.58 -1.62 -6.91
N GLU A 69 4.98 -1.94 -5.68
CA GLU A 69 4.81 -3.25 -5.03
C GLU A 69 3.80 -3.20 -3.87
N LEU A 70 2.89 -2.20 -3.85
CA LEU A 70 1.85 -2.11 -2.82
C LEU A 70 0.99 -3.38 -2.76
N TRP A 71 0.77 -4.05 -3.89
CA TRP A 71 0.06 -5.33 -3.94
C TRP A 71 0.77 -6.40 -3.10
N SER A 72 2.09 -6.54 -3.25
CA SER A 72 2.90 -7.49 -2.48
C SER A 72 2.82 -7.18 -1.00
N LEU A 73 2.88 -5.90 -0.61
CA LEU A 73 2.75 -5.49 0.79
C LEU A 73 1.38 -5.92 1.36
N VAL A 74 0.29 -5.69 0.63
CA VAL A 74 -1.06 -6.08 1.06
C VAL A 74 -1.19 -7.60 1.22
N GLU A 75 -0.61 -8.40 0.33
CA GLU A 75 -0.64 -9.87 0.47
C GLU A 75 0.09 -10.34 1.73
N HIS A 76 1.26 -9.75 2.04
CA HIS A 76 1.98 -10.07 3.27
C HIS A 76 1.21 -9.61 4.51
N LEU A 77 0.56 -8.44 4.47
CA LEU A 77 -0.30 -7.97 5.55
C LEU A 77 -1.51 -8.88 5.76
N ARG A 78 -2.13 -9.37 4.68
CA ARG A 78 -3.23 -10.36 4.71
C ARG A 78 -2.77 -11.68 5.31
N ALA A 79 -1.56 -12.14 5.01
CA ALA A 79 -1.01 -13.36 5.58
C ALA A 79 -0.80 -13.27 7.10
N VAL A 80 -0.33 -12.13 7.60
CA VAL A 80 -0.06 -11.92 9.04
C VAL A 80 -1.33 -11.54 9.82
N ARG A 81 -2.26 -10.84 9.17
CA ARG A 81 -3.53 -10.37 9.74
C ARG A 81 -4.70 -10.65 8.79
N PRO A 82 -5.14 -11.92 8.68
CA PRO A 82 -6.23 -12.30 7.78
C PRO A 82 -7.60 -11.77 8.24
N LEU A 83 -7.74 -11.42 9.53
CA LEU A 83 -8.97 -10.86 10.09
C LEU A 83 -9.16 -9.37 9.78
N VAL A 84 -8.14 -8.69 9.26
CA VAL A 84 -8.22 -7.27 8.89
C VAL A 84 -8.63 -7.17 7.43
N GLU A 85 -9.64 -6.36 7.14
CA GLU A 85 -10.06 -6.08 5.77
C GLU A 85 -9.05 -5.16 5.10
N TRP A 86 -8.11 -5.73 4.34
CA TRP A 86 -7.09 -4.98 3.60
C TRP A 86 -7.61 -4.55 2.21
N PRO A 87 -7.18 -3.38 1.70
CA PRO A 87 -7.71 -2.85 0.46
C PRO A 87 -7.38 -3.80 -0.69
N ASP A 88 -8.35 -4.05 -1.56
CA ASP A 88 -8.13 -4.93 -2.70
C ASP A 88 -7.53 -4.14 -3.85
N LEU A 89 -6.20 -4.23 -3.98
CA LEU A 89 -5.46 -3.53 -5.02
C LEU A 89 -5.61 -4.17 -6.42
N ARG A 90 -6.45 -5.20 -6.58
CA ARG A 90 -6.63 -5.93 -7.86
C ARG A 90 -7.55 -5.20 -8.85
N THR A 91 -7.91 -3.94 -8.63
CA THR A 91 -8.89 -3.23 -9.48
C THR A 91 -8.35 -2.72 -10.83
N VAL A 92 -7.25 -3.27 -11.34
CA VAL A 92 -6.99 -3.20 -12.78
C VAL A 92 -6.90 -4.60 -13.36
N PRO A 93 -7.99 -5.15 -13.93
CA PRO A 93 -7.79 -6.13 -14.99
C PRO A 93 -6.88 -5.47 -16.05
N PRO A 94 -5.82 -6.13 -16.55
CA PRO A 94 -5.32 -5.72 -17.86
C PRO A 94 -6.54 -5.82 -18.78
N ALA A 95 -6.82 -4.77 -19.55
CA ALA A 95 -7.86 -4.83 -20.57
C ALA A 95 -7.46 -5.98 -21.52
N SER A 96 -7.97 -7.19 -21.24
CA SER A 96 -7.86 -8.30 -22.16
C SER A 96 -8.68 -7.90 -23.36
N SER A 97 -7.94 -7.61 -24.44
CA SER A 97 -8.36 -7.54 -25.82
C SER A 97 -9.73 -8.16 -26.05
N VAL A 98 -10.70 -7.31 -26.36
CA VAL A 98 -11.85 -7.76 -27.14
C VAL A 98 -11.27 -8.22 -28.49
N GLY A 99 -11.48 -9.50 -28.80
CA GLY A 99 -11.15 -10.08 -30.10
C GLY A 99 -12.19 -9.73 -31.16
#